data_AF-A0A1Y5FFS6-F1
#
_entry.id   AF-A0A1Y5FFS6-F1
#
_cell.length_a   1.000
_cell.length_b   1.000
_cell.length_c   1.000
_cell.angle_alpha   90.00
_cell.angle_beta   90.00
_cell.angle_gamma   90.00
#
_symmetry.space_group_name_H-M   'P 1'
#
loop_
_entity.id
_entity.type
_entity.pdbx_description
1 polymer ?
#
loop_
_entity_poly.entity_id
_entity_poly.type
_entity_poly.pdbx_seq_one_letter_code
_entity_poly.pdbx_strand_id
1 'polypeptide(L)'
;MKKTVILMTFLFSLSVSANEKQTSFEYTRDIHEKISKIKTISSNNYLFEVHDLKMSLETFFSHKKKVCNGEFSSLILMDNSEQSDKINKLTKEERGLCFRELKALQTTFINNLFIARKNFLQSIHEKNILELDQEREKAIKSLQRSFNKKSRSKRSR
;
A
#
# COMPACT_ATOMS: atom_id res chain seq x y z
N MET A 1 -40.37 55.83 0.78
CA MET A 1 -39.62 54.62 1.21
C MET A 1 -39.40 53.74 -0.01
N LYS A 2 -38.21 53.80 -0.63
CA LYS A 2 -37.87 52.99 -1.81
C LYS A 2 -37.19 51.72 -1.33
N LYS A 3 -37.78 50.55 -1.61
CA LYS A 3 -37.22 49.23 -1.30
C LYS A 3 -36.27 48.84 -2.43
N THR A 4 -34.98 48.78 -2.13
CA THR A 4 -33.95 48.18 -3.00
C THR A 4 -34.00 46.67 -2.86
N VAL A 5 -34.26 45.98 -3.98
CA VAL A 5 -34.18 44.52 -4.10
C VAL A 5 -32.72 44.16 -4.34
N ILE A 6 -32.10 43.46 -3.38
CA ILE A 6 -30.73 42.95 -3.50
C ILE A 6 -30.78 41.64 -4.28
N LEU A 7 -30.23 41.66 -5.49
CA LEU A 7 -30.03 40.51 -6.37
C LEU A 7 -28.82 39.69 -5.85
N MET A 8 -29.09 38.54 -5.23
CA MET A 8 -28.08 37.57 -4.81
C MET A 8 -27.62 36.75 -6.03
N THR A 9 -26.47 37.11 -6.60
CA THR A 9 -25.75 36.33 -7.60
C THR A 9 -24.97 35.19 -6.93
N PHE A 10 -25.52 33.99 -7.02
CA PHE A 10 -24.88 32.75 -6.58
C PHE A 10 -23.81 32.35 -7.61
N LEU A 11 -22.56 32.73 -7.35
CA LEU A 11 -21.39 32.28 -8.12
C LEU A 11 -21.07 30.82 -7.74
N PHE A 12 -21.61 29.89 -8.53
CA PHE A 12 -21.15 28.50 -8.55
C PHE A 12 -19.71 28.45 -9.07
N SER A 13 -18.76 28.34 -8.15
CA SER A 13 -17.36 28.05 -8.43
C SER A 13 -17.26 26.57 -8.84
N LEU A 14 -17.18 26.32 -10.14
CA LEU A 14 -16.73 25.04 -10.69
C LEU A 14 -15.24 24.89 -10.38
N SER A 15 -14.92 24.23 -9.27
CA SER A 15 -13.57 23.75 -8.98
C SER A 15 -13.22 22.60 -9.95
N VAL A 16 -12.63 22.97 -11.09
CA VAL A 16 -11.92 22.03 -11.97
C VAL A 16 -10.73 21.49 -11.17
N SER A 17 -10.78 20.20 -10.82
CA SER A 17 -9.62 19.50 -10.27
C SER A 17 -8.58 19.34 -11.37
N ALA A 18 -7.52 20.14 -11.32
CA ALA A 18 -6.32 19.93 -12.13
C ALA A 18 -5.66 18.63 -11.67
N ASN A 19 -5.88 17.55 -12.41
CA ASN A 19 -5.17 16.29 -12.21
C ASN A 19 -3.76 16.48 -12.79
N GLU A 20 -2.83 16.88 -11.93
CA GLU A 20 -1.43 17.11 -12.27
C GLU A 20 -0.83 15.80 -12.80
N LYS A 21 -0.49 15.78 -14.09
CA LYS A 21 0.04 14.58 -14.76
C LYS A 21 1.46 14.32 -14.27
N GLN A 22 1.58 13.49 -13.23
CA GLN A 22 2.87 13.01 -12.73
C GLN A 22 3.71 12.44 -13.90
N THR A 23 4.97 12.85 -13.99
CA THR A 23 5.84 12.39 -15.08
C THR A 23 6.16 10.89 -14.93
N SER A 24 6.41 10.19 -16.04
CA SER A 24 6.70 8.73 -16.00
C SER A 24 7.92 8.37 -15.13
N PHE A 25 8.84 9.33 -15.00
CA PHE A 25 10.01 9.25 -14.15
C PHE A 25 9.65 9.36 -12.65
N GLU A 26 8.85 10.36 -12.27
CA GLU A 26 8.36 10.50 -10.90
C GLU A 26 7.54 9.30 -10.44
N TYR A 27 6.71 8.75 -11.33
CA TYR A 27 5.94 7.54 -11.06
C TYR A 27 6.83 6.32 -10.82
N THR A 28 7.93 6.18 -11.57
CA THR A 28 8.89 5.09 -11.36
C THR A 28 9.61 5.25 -10.01
N ARG A 29 10.01 6.48 -9.64
CA ARG A 29 10.64 6.79 -8.35
C ARG A 29 9.71 6.47 -7.17
N ASP A 30 8.45 6.87 -7.25
CA ASP A 30 7.43 6.59 -6.23
C ASP A 30 7.27 5.08 -6.00
N ILE A 31 7.31 4.27 -7.07
CA ILE A 31 7.23 2.82 -6.97
C ILE A 31 8.43 2.20 -6.26
N HIS A 32 9.64 2.69 -6.53
CA HIS A 32 10.84 2.24 -5.80
C HIS A 32 10.74 2.56 -4.30
N GLU A 33 10.26 3.76 -3.96
CA GLU A 33 10.06 4.18 -2.58
C GLU A 33 9.01 3.31 -1.89
N LYS A 34 7.86 3.09 -2.53
CA LYS A 34 6.80 2.19 -2.06
C LYS A 34 7.32 0.77 -1.80
N ILE A 35 8.11 0.20 -2.71
CA ILE A 35 8.71 -1.13 -2.53
C ILE A 35 9.65 -1.16 -1.33
N SER A 36 10.45 -0.11 -1.12
CA SER A 36 11.39 -0.03 0.00
C SER A 36 10.70 0.04 1.37
N LYS A 37 9.50 0.63 1.43
CA LYS A 37 8.69 0.82 2.64
C LYS A 37 7.92 -0.43 3.06
N ILE A 38 7.80 -1.44 2.19
CA ILE A 38 7.09 -2.70 2.51
C ILE A 38 7.61 -3.35 3.77
N LYS A 39 8.94 -3.40 3.92
CA LYS A 39 9.59 -4.07 5.06
C LYS A 39 9.26 -3.41 6.41
N THR A 40 8.79 -2.16 6.40
CA THR A 40 8.48 -1.37 7.60
C THR A 40 6.98 -1.24 7.87
N ILE A 41 6.13 -1.94 7.10
CA ILE A 41 4.68 -1.95 7.33
C ILE A 41 4.39 -2.46 8.74
N SER A 42 3.57 -1.71 9.47
CA SER A 42 3.19 -2.08 10.83
C SER A 42 2.28 -3.30 10.83
N SER A 43 2.42 -4.16 11.83
CA SER A 43 1.62 -5.39 11.92
C SER A 43 0.11 -5.14 11.99
N ASN A 44 -0.32 -4.00 12.53
CA ASN A 44 -1.74 -3.66 12.67
C ASN A 44 -2.41 -3.37 11.32
N ASN A 45 -1.67 -2.76 10.39
CA ASN A 45 -2.20 -2.36 9.09
C ASN A 45 -1.77 -3.28 7.95
N TYR A 46 -0.97 -4.32 8.26
CA TYR A 46 -0.35 -5.20 7.28
C TYR A 46 -1.33 -5.71 6.21
N LEU A 47 -2.51 -6.17 6.60
CA LEU A 47 -3.49 -6.73 5.67
C LEU A 47 -3.99 -5.72 4.63
N PHE A 48 -4.19 -4.46 5.05
CA PHE A 48 -4.71 -3.42 4.18
C PHE A 48 -3.60 -2.82 3.30
N GLU A 49 -2.48 -2.43 3.93
CA GLU A 49 -1.36 -1.77 3.22
C GLU A 49 -0.70 -2.69 2.19
N VAL A 50 -0.55 -3.99 2.49
CA VAL A 50 0.00 -4.96 1.53
C VAL A 50 -0.97 -5.22 0.37
N HIS A 51 -2.27 -5.27 0.63
CA HIS A 51 -3.27 -5.50 -0.41
C HIS A 51 -3.29 -4.35 -1.43
N ASP A 52 -3.40 -3.11 -0.94
CA ASP A 52 -3.42 -1.92 -1.79
C ASP A 52 -2.12 -1.78 -2.59
N LEU A 53 -0.98 -2.01 -1.93
CA LEU A 53 0.31 -1.94 -2.58
C LEU A 53 0.49 -3.02 -3.65
N LYS A 54 0.02 -4.25 -3.39
CA LYS A 54 0.08 -5.34 -4.38
C LYS A 54 -0.68 -4.95 -5.65
N MET A 55 -1.89 -4.38 -5.51
CA MET A 55 -2.68 -3.91 -6.65
C MET A 55 -1.96 -2.83 -7.46
N SER A 56 -1.37 -1.85 -6.78
CA SER A 56 -0.60 -0.76 -7.41
C SER A 56 0.62 -1.29 -8.18
N LEU A 57 1.36 -2.22 -7.56
CA LEU A 57 2.59 -2.79 -8.13
C LEU A 57 2.31 -3.76 -9.28
N GLU A 58 1.26 -4.58 -9.21
CA GLU A 58 0.87 -5.46 -10.32
C GLU A 58 0.51 -4.64 -11.57
N THR A 59 -0.21 -3.53 -11.38
CA THR A 59 -0.53 -2.60 -12.46
C THR A 59 0.73 -2.00 -13.07
N PHE A 60 1.65 -1.53 -12.23
CA PHE A 60 2.94 -0.99 -12.67
C PHE A 60 3.77 -2.01 -13.45
N PHE A 61 3.91 -3.24 -12.91
CA PHE A 61 4.70 -4.29 -13.55
C PHE A 61 4.10 -4.72 -14.89
N SER A 62 2.78 -4.83 -14.97
CA SER A 62 2.07 -5.11 -16.22
C SER A 62 2.37 -4.03 -17.26
N HIS A 63 2.24 -2.75 -16.88
CA HIS A 63 2.53 -1.63 -17.76
C HIS A 63 4.00 -1.61 -18.22
N LYS A 64 4.96 -1.74 -17.30
CA LYS A 64 6.39 -1.77 -17.64
C LYS A 64 6.76 -2.96 -18.51
N LYS A 65 6.14 -4.12 -18.31
CA LYS A 65 6.34 -5.28 -19.18
C LYS A 65 5.92 -4.99 -20.63
N LYS A 66 4.79 -4.31 -20.83
CA LYS A 66 4.32 -3.87 -22.15
C LYS A 66 5.25 -2.83 -22.78
N VAL A 67 5.79 -1.91 -21.98
CA VAL A 67 6.84 -0.97 -22.42
C VAL A 67 8.09 -1.72 -22.88
N CYS A 68 8.60 -2.68 -22.09
CA CYS A 68 9.77 -3.48 -22.47
C CYS A 68 9.50 -4.32 -23.74
N ASN A 69 8.29 -4.83 -23.92
CA ASN A 69 7.86 -5.53 -25.15
C ASN A 69 7.83 -4.61 -26.38
N GLY A 70 7.81 -3.29 -26.20
CA GLY A 70 7.62 -2.32 -27.28
C GLY A 70 6.16 -2.18 -27.73
N GLU A 71 5.20 -2.59 -26.89
CA GLU A 71 3.75 -2.36 -27.11
C GLU A 71 3.39 -0.87 -26.90
N PHE A 72 4.20 -0.14 -26.14
CA PHE A 72 4.09 1.31 -25.94
C PHE A 72 5.43 1.98 -26.26
N SER A 73 5.38 3.13 -26.92
CA SER A 73 6.56 3.98 -27.14
C SER A 73 7.03 4.57 -25.82
N SER A 74 8.33 4.55 -25.53
CA SER A 74 8.92 5.40 -24.50
C SER A 74 8.94 6.84 -25.01
N LEU A 75 7.78 7.49 -25.09
CA LEU A 75 7.69 8.91 -25.44
C LEU A 75 8.36 9.73 -24.33
N ILE A 76 9.62 10.09 -24.57
CA ILE A 76 10.27 11.23 -23.97
C ILE A 76 9.89 12.40 -24.89
N LEU A 77 9.20 13.38 -24.32
CA LEU A 77 8.94 14.69 -24.92
C LEU A 77 10.28 15.31 -25.31
N MET A 78 10.65 15.23 -26.58
CA MET A 78 11.59 16.18 -27.17
C MET A 78 10.78 17.08 -28.08
N ASP A 79 10.35 18.22 -27.54
CA ASP A 79 9.95 19.36 -28.34
C ASP A 79 11.18 19.82 -29.12
N ASN A 80 11.25 19.42 -30.39
CA ASN A 80 11.55 20.28 -31.54
C ASN A 80 11.85 19.44 -32.78
N SER A 81 11.32 19.92 -33.90
CA SER A 81 11.53 19.51 -35.29
C SER A 81 10.77 18.27 -35.79
N GLU A 82 9.74 18.56 -36.59
CA GLU A 82 9.37 17.90 -37.84
C GLU A 82 10.14 16.62 -38.17
N GLN A 83 9.71 15.49 -37.63
CA GLN A 83 9.92 14.19 -38.25
C GLN A 83 8.82 13.20 -37.86
N SER A 84 8.09 12.80 -38.90
CA SER A 84 7.00 11.82 -38.91
C SER A 84 7.28 10.52 -38.13
N ASP A 85 6.34 10.13 -37.28
CA ASP A 85 5.85 8.75 -37.06
C ASP A 85 6.84 7.60 -36.86
N LYS A 86 8.04 7.84 -36.33
CA LYS A 86 8.85 6.75 -35.76
C LYS A 86 8.55 6.61 -34.27
N ILE A 87 7.57 5.75 -33.98
CA ILE A 87 7.46 5.08 -32.68
C ILE A 87 8.84 4.46 -32.40
N ASN A 88 9.67 5.12 -31.58
CA ASN A 88 11.00 4.62 -31.21
C ASN A 88 10.83 3.40 -30.31
N LYS A 89 10.72 2.22 -30.94
CA LYS A 89 10.75 0.93 -30.27
C LYS A 89 12.15 0.71 -29.69
N LEU A 90 12.21 0.18 -28.48
CA LEU A 90 13.47 -0.20 -27.84
C LEU A 90 14.27 -1.15 -28.74
N THR A 91 15.56 -0.90 -28.86
CA THR A 91 16.52 -1.82 -29.46
C THR A 91 16.57 -3.15 -28.68
N LYS A 92 17.18 -4.18 -29.26
CA LYS A 92 17.31 -5.48 -28.60
C LYS A 92 18.09 -5.38 -27.27
N GLU A 93 19.09 -4.52 -27.23
CA GLU A 93 19.93 -4.26 -26.05
C GLU A 93 19.14 -3.50 -24.98
N GLU A 94 18.44 -2.43 -25.35
CA GLU A 94 17.58 -1.66 -24.45
C GLU A 94 16.45 -2.50 -23.87
N ARG A 95 15.84 -3.38 -24.68
CA ARG A 95 14.85 -4.35 -24.21
C ARG A 95 15.44 -5.29 -23.16
N GLY A 96 16.65 -5.79 -23.39
CA GLY A 96 17.36 -6.64 -22.44
C GLY A 96 17.59 -5.94 -21.10
N LEU A 97 18.04 -4.67 -21.13
CA LEU A 97 18.22 -3.85 -19.94
C LEU A 97 16.89 -3.60 -19.21
N CYS A 98 15.83 -3.24 -19.94
CA CYS A 98 14.48 -3.02 -19.40
C CYS A 98 13.96 -4.24 -18.63
N PHE A 99 14.08 -5.44 -19.22
CA PHE A 99 13.67 -6.67 -18.54
C PHE A 99 14.54 -7.02 -17.34
N ARG A 100 15.85 -6.74 -17.38
CA ARG A 100 16.75 -6.95 -16.25
C ARG A 100 16.38 -6.07 -15.07
N GLU A 101 16.11 -4.79 -15.32
CA GLU A 101 15.66 -3.84 -14.29
C GLU A 101 14.30 -4.23 -13.73
N LEU A 102 13.35 -4.58 -14.59
CA LEU A 102 12.02 -5.04 -14.17
C LEU A 102 12.11 -6.29 -13.28
N LYS A 103 12.96 -7.25 -13.66
CA LYS A 103 13.21 -8.47 -12.87
C LYS A 103 13.84 -8.14 -11.50
N ALA A 104 14.83 -7.25 -11.46
CA ALA A 104 15.46 -6.83 -10.21
C ALA A 104 14.45 -6.15 -9.26
N LEU A 105 13.60 -5.29 -9.82
CA LEU A 105 12.55 -4.61 -9.07
C LEU A 105 11.50 -5.58 -8.52
N GLN A 106 11.01 -6.52 -9.34
CA GLN A 106 10.09 -7.57 -8.90
C GLN A 106 10.71 -8.46 -7.83
N THR A 107 11.99 -8.81 -7.97
CA THR A 107 12.72 -9.60 -6.96
C THR A 107 12.78 -8.87 -5.63
N THR A 108 13.07 -7.55 -5.66
CA THR A 108 13.11 -6.71 -4.46
C THR A 108 11.74 -6.61 -3.80
N PHE A 109 10.69 -6.42 -4.60
CA PHE A 109 9.30 -6.44 -4.12
C PHE A 109 8.96 -7.75 -3.39
N ILE A 110 9.24 -8.90 -4.02
CA ILE A 110 8.97 -10.22 -3.45
C ILE A 110 9.73 -10.38 -2.13
N ASN A 111 11.03 -10.07 -2.10
CA ASN A 111 11.84 -10.20 -0.89
C ASN A 111 11.29 -9.34 0.26
N ASN A 112 10.97 -8.07 0.00
CA ASN A 112 10.43 -7.19 1.03
C ASN A 112 9.04 -7.64 1.52
N LEU A 113 8.20 -8.15 0.62
CA LEU A 113 6.90 -8.71 0.95
C LEU A 113 7.01 -9.90 1.90
N PHE A 114 7.94 -10.82 1.63
CA PHE A 114 8.17 -11.97 2.50
C PHE A 114 8.73 -11.57 3.87
N ILE A 115 9.61 -10.56 3.93
CA ILE A 115 10.08 -9.98 5.20
C ILE A 115 8.92 -9.40 6.00
N ALA A 116 8.09 -8.56 5.38
CA ALA A 116 6.93 -7.96 6.04
C ALA A 116 5.96 -9.03 6.55
N ARG A 117 5.69 -10.06 5.75
CA ARG A 117 4.83 -11.18 6.13
C ARG A 117 5.38 -11.92 7.35
N LYS A 118 6.67 -12.18 7.38
CA LYS A 118 7.33 -12.84 8.52
C LYS A 118 7.16 -12.01 9.80
N ASN A 119 7.41 -10.70 9.72
CA ASN A 119 7.29 -9.79 10.87
C ASN A 119 5.84 -9.76 11.41
N PHE A 120 4.86 -9.69 10.52
CA PHE A 120 3.44 -9.74 10.87
C PHE A 120 3.05 -11.05 11.58
N LEU A 121 3.46 -12.19 11.02
CA LEU A 121 3.18 -13.50 11.61
C LEU A 121 3.81 -13.65 12.99
N GLN A 122 5.04 -13.17 13.15
CA GLN A 122 5.73 -13.18 14.43
C GLN A 122 4.99 -12.34 15.48
N SER A 123 4.59 -11.11 15.14
CA SER A 123 3.90 -10.25 16.11
C SER A 123 2.51 -10.80 16.50
N ILE A 124 1.78 -11.39 15.56
CA ILE A 124 0.50 -12.05 15.86
C ILE A 124 0.73 -13.24 16.77
N HIS A 125 1.75 -14.05 16.50
CA HIS A 125 2.06 -15.20 17.32
C HIS A 125 2.40 -14.80 18.76
N GLU A 126 3.26 -13.80 18.94
CA GLU A 126 3.62 -13.25 20.26
C GLU A 126 2.39 -12.74 21.01
N LYS A 127 1.49 -12.01 20.32
CA LYS A 127 0.23 -11.55 20.89
C LYS A 127 -0.67 -12.71 21.33
N ASN A 128 -0.81 -13.74 20.50
CA ASN A 128 -1.66 -14.89 20.81
C ASN A 128 -1.14 -15.69 22.01
N ILE A 129 0.18 -15.83 22.15
CA ILE A 129 0.79 -16.48 23.32
C ILE A 129 0.50 -15.70 24.59
N LEU A 130 0.64 -14.36 24.55
CA LEU A 130 0.33 -13.50 25.68
C LEU A 130 -1.15 -13.60 26.09
N GLU A 131 -2.07 -13.56 25.12
CA GLU A 131 -3.51 -13.70 25.37
C GLU A 131 -3.84 -15.07 25.98
N LEU A 132 -3.21 -16.13 25.50
CA LEU A 132 -3.39 -17.48 26.04
C LEU A 132 -2.96 -17.58 27.51
N ASP A 133 -1.82 -17.00 27.88
CA ASP A 133 -1.35 -16.95 29.26
C ASP A 133 -2.30 -16.15 30.16
N GLN A 134 -2.80 -15.01 29.66
CA GLN A 134 -3.78 -14.19 30.38
C GLN A 134 -5.09 -14.95 30.61
N GLU A 135 -5.61 -15.67 29.61
CA GLU A 135 -6.82 -16.48 29.76
C GLU A 135 -6.62 -17.65 30.72
N ARG A 136 -5.44 -18.31 30.70
CA ARG A 136 -5.09 -19.32 31.71
C ARG A 136 -5.14 -18.74 33.11
N GLU A 137 -4.51 -17.58 33.34
CA GLU A 137 -4.54 -16.93 34.66
C GLU A 137 -5.95 -16.54 35.09
N LYS A 138 -6.76 -15.99 34.18
CA LYS A 138 -8.17 -15.66 34.47
C LYS A 138 -8.96 -16.90 34.86
N ALA A 139 -8.77 -18.00 34.14
CA ALA A 139 -9.43 -19.28 34.45
C ALA A 139 -9.04 -19.80 35.84
N ILE A 140 -7.74 -19.81 36.17
CA ILE A 140 -7.25 -20.23 37.50
C ILE A 140 -7.79 -19.31 38.61
N LYS A 141 -7.73 -17.99 38.43
CA LYS A 141 -8.27 -17.02 39.40
C LYS A 141 -9.78 -17.19 39.59
N SER A 142 -10.52 -17.44 38.51
CA SER A 142 -11.96 -17.73 38.55
C SER A 142 -12.25 -19.01 39.35
N LEU A 143 -11.49 -20.07 39.09
CA LEU A 143 -11.58 -21.34 39.81
C LEU A 143 -11.31 -21.14 41.32
N GLN A 144 -10.21 -20.48 41.69
CA GLN A 144 -9.89 -20.20 43.09
C GLN A 144 -10.98 -19.39 43.80
N ARG A 145 -11.55 -18.38 43.13
CA ARG A 145 -12.66 -17.57 43.67
C ARG A 145 -13.90 -18.43 43.93
N SER A 146 -14.23 -19.39 43.07
CA SER A 146 -15.40 -20.24 43.23
C SER A 146 -15.29 -21.18 44.45
N PHE A 147 -14.09 -21.72 44.71
CA PHE A 147 -13.83 -22.54 45.89
C PHE A 147 -13.76 -21.74 47.19
N ASN A 148 -13.14 -20.55 47.17
CA ASN A 148 -13.04 -19.69 48.35
C ASN A 148 -14.39 -19.18 48.85
N LYS A 149 -15.38 -18.99 47.95
CA LYS A 149 -16.73 -18.51 48.29
C LYS A 149 -17.52 -19.50 49.16
N LYS A 150 -17.31 -20.81 49.00
CA LYS A 150 -17.96 -21.86 49.83
C LYS A 150 -17.41 -21.94 51.25
N SER A 151 -16.17 -21.54 51.50
CA SER A 151 -15.56 -21.60 52.85
C SER A 151 -16.15 -20.56 53.82
N ARG A 152 -16.58 -19.40 53.30
CA ARG A 152 -17.12 -18.31 54.13
C ARG A 152 -18.58 -18.52 54.56
N SER A 153 -19.40 -19.28 53.82
CA SER A 153 -20.82 -19.47 54.20
C SER A 153 -21.03 -20.54 55.28
N LYS A 154 -20.02 -21.37 55.60
CA LYS A 154 -20.13 -22.41 56.63
C LYS A 154 -19.75 -21.93 58.05
N ARG A 155 -19.22 -20.71 58.21
CA ARG A 155 -18.74 -20.19 59.51
C ARG A 155 -19.69 -19.18 60.17
N SER A 156 -20.86 -18.90 59.57
CA SER A 156 -21.86 -17.95 60.10
C SER A 156 -23.18 -18.61 60.53
N ARG A 157 -23.16 -19.90 60.90
CA ARG A 157 -24.30 -20.61 61.49
C ARG A 157 -23.92 -21.15 62.85
#